data_AF-A0A2L2Z5G9-F1
#
_entry.id   AF-A0A2L2Z5G9-F1
#
_cell.length_a   1.000
_cell.length_b   1.000
_cell.length_c   1.000
_cell.angle_alpha   90.00
_cell.angle_beta   90.00
_cell.angle_gamma   90.00
#
_symmetry.space_group_name_H-M   'P 1'
#
loop_
_entity.id
_entity.type
_entity.pdbx_description
1 polymer ?
#
loop_
_entity_poly.entity_id
_entity_poly.type
_entity_poly.pdbx_seq_one_letter_code
_entity_poly.pdbx_strand_id
1 'polypeptide(L)'
;EVLSNAETVEECLDLCHHCSDYVNEGLFAYAVSVAILLRKDCRGVNLHPVQEIFHDKFVPVETLFKAYTEVQLPPEDEDFVINI
;
A
#
# COMPACT_ATOMS: atom_id res chain seq x y z
N GLU A 1 0.86 -4.72 20.60
CA GLU A 1 1.86 -4.37 21.65
C GLU A 1 3.30 -4.46 21.15
N VAL A 2 3.69 -5.46 20.35
CA VAL A 2 5.08 -5.59 19.85
C VAL A 2 5.57 -4.33 19.11
N LEU A 3 4.81 -3.84 18.12
CA LEU A 3 5.18 -2.63 17.36
C LEU A 3 5.15 -1.33 18.19
N SER A 4 4.24 -1.25 19.16
CA SER A 4 4.13 -0.08 20.04
C SER A 4 5.23 -0.03 21.10
N ASN A 5 5.83 -1.18 21.43
CA ASN A 5 6.87 -1.30 22.47
C ASN A 5 8.30 -1.27 21.91
N ALA A 6 8.50 -1.27 20.59
CA ALA A 6 9.83 -1.16 19.99
C ALA A 6 10.51 0.16 20.40
N GLU A 7 11.80 0.12 20.74
CA GLU A 7 12.50 1.23 21.40
C GLU A 7 12.74 2.39 20.44
N THR A 8 13.02 2.08 19.17
CA THR A 8 13.27 3.07 18.11
C THR A 8 12.32 2.92 16.94
N VAL A 9 12.22 3.96 16.11
CA VAL A 9 11.43 3.92 14.87
C VAL A 9 12.06 2.95 13.86
N GLU A 10 13.39 2.86 13.83
CA GLU A 10 14.15 1.96 12.96
C GLU A 10 13.88 0.49 13.32
N GLU A 11 13.94 0.14 14.60
CA GLU A 11 13.59 -1.20 15.07
C GLU A 11 12.13 -1.54 14.73
N CYS A 12 11.21 -0.58 14.89
CA CYS A 12 9.81 -0.77 14.51
C CYS A 12 9.66 -1.06 13.01
N LEU A 13 10.45 -0.40 12.14
CA LEU A 13 10.46 -0.65 10.70
C LEU A 13 11.01 -2.04 10.36
N ASP A 14 12.10 -2.46 11.00
CA ASP A 14 12.69 -3.79 10.80
C ASP A 14 11.74 -4.92 11.23
N LEU A 15 11.01 -4.71 12.33
CA LEU A 15 9.94 -5.59 12.79
C LEU A 15 8.78 -5.62 11.80
N CYS A 16 8.35 -4.47 11.28
CA CYS A 16 7.29 -4.41 10.26
C CYS A 16 7.69 -5.19 9.00
N HIS A 17 8.94 -5.05 8.54
CA HIS A 17 9.44 -5.76 7.37
C HIS A 17 9.38 -7.27 7.57
N HIS A 18 9.84 -7.76 8.72
CA HIS A 18 9.75 -9.19 9.04
C HIS A 18 8.32 -9.67 9.18
N CYS A 19 7.45 -8.93 9.86
CA CYS A 19 6.08 -9.37 10.13
C CYS A 19 5.20 -9.39 8.87
N SER A 20 5.45 -8.51 7.90
CA SER A 20 4.60 -8.32 6.71
C SER A 20 4.30 -9.62 5.96
N ASP A 21 5.24 -10.55 5.90
CA ASP A 21 5.08 -11.80 5.13
C ASP A 21 4.36 -12.92 5.91
N TYR A 22 4.27 -12.81 7.25
CA TYR A 22 3.74 -13.88 8.11
C TYR A 22 2.37 -13.57 8.70
N VAL A 23 1.98 -12.30 8.80
CA VAL A 23 0.67 -11.90 9.32
C VAL A 23 -0.31 -11.57 8.20
N ASN A 24 -1.60 -11.70 8.50
CA ASN A 24 -2.65 -11.26 7.57
C ASN A 24 -2.48 -9.77 7.23
N GLU A 25 -2.55 -9.44 5.95
CA GLU A 25 -2.37 -8.08 5.43
C GLU A 25 -3.29 -7.04 6.09
N GLY A 26 -4.57 -7.38 6.30
CA GLY A 26 -5.53 -6.51 6.99
C GLY A 26 -5.17 -6.27 8.45
N LEU A 27 -4.78 -7.33 9.15
CA LEU A 27 -4.34 -7.24 10.55
C LEU A 27 -3.04 -6.44 10.67
N PHE A 28 -2.11 -6.63 9.73
CA PHE A 28 -0.86 -5.89 9.66
C PHE A 28 -1.10 -4.40 9.44
N ALA A 29 -1.86 -4.03 8.40
CA ALA A 29 -2.18 -2.64 8.11
C ALA A 29 -2.85 -1.93 9.30
N TYR A 30 -3.79 -2.60 9.97
CA TYR A 30 -4.42 -2.08 11.19
C TYR A 30 -3.41 -1.89 12.33
N ALA A 31 -2.61 -2.91 12.63
CA ALA A 31 -1.64 -2.86 13.72
C ALA A 31 -0.59 -1.76 13.52
N VAL A 32 -0.09 -1.59 12.30
CA VAL A 32 0.86 -0.53 11.93
C VAL A 32 0.22 0.85 12.05
N SER A 33 -1.01 1.00 11.57
CA SER A 33 -1.77 2.26 11.68
C SER A 33 -1.92 2.71 13.14
N VAL A 34 -2.29 1.78 14.02
CA VAL A 34 -2.42 2.03 15.46
C VAL A 34 -1.06 2.34 16.09
N ALA A 35 0.00 1.62 15.72
CA ALA A 35 1.35 1.85 16.25
C ALA A 35 1.86 3.25 15.89
N ILE A 36 1.69 3.69 14.64
CA ILE A 36 2.09 5.02 14.17
C ILE A 36 1.29 6.12 14.89
N LEU A 37 -0.02 5.92 15.08
CA LEU A 37 -0.88 6.90 15.75
C LEU A 37 -0.57 7.07 17.25
N LEU A 38 -0.20 5.99 17.92
CA LEU A 38 0.04 6.00 19.37
C LEU A 38 1.48 6.39 19.75
N ARG A 39 2.47 6.14 18.88
CA ARG A 39 3.88 6.45 19.16
C ARG A 39 4.14 7.96 19.05
N LYS A 40 4.82 8.51 20.06
CA LYS A 40 5.21 9.94 20.07
C LYS A 40 6.24 10.28 19.00
N ASP A 41 7.12 9.33 18.67
CA ASP A 41 8.21 9.51 17.70
C ASP A 41 7.72 9.49 16.25
N CYS A 42 6.52 8.96 16.00
CA CYS A 42 5.89 8.92 14.68
C CYS A 42 4.97 10.14 14.43
N ARG A 43 4.98 11.14 15.32
CA ARG A 43 4.21 12.37 15.13
C ARG A 43 4.73 13.15 13.92
N GLY A 44 3.87 13.33 12.92
CA GLY A 44 4.22 13.97 11.65
C GLY A 44 4.40 12.98 10.49
N VAL A 45 4.33 11.66 10.77
CA VAL A 45 4.20 10.66 9.72
C VAL A 45 2.75 10.63 9.25
N ASN A 46 2.54 10.87 7.96
CA ASN A 46 1.22 10.72 7.35
C ASN A 46 0.98 9.25 7.03
N LEU A 47 -0.12 8.71 7.56
CA LEU A 47 -0.59 7.39 7.19
C LEU A 47 -1.30 7.47 5.84
N HIS A 48 -1.06 6.47 4.99
CA HIS A 48 -1.81 6.34 3.74
C HIS A 48 -3.30 6.12 4.04
N PRO A 49 -4.19 6.72 3.25
CA PRO A 49 -5.62 6.51 3.41
C PRO A 49 -5.98 5.04 3.11
N VAL A 50 -6.97 4.51 3.83
CA VAL A 50 -7.37 3.11 3.73
C VAL A 50 -7.84 2.71 2.32
N GLN A 51 -8.34 3.66 1.55
CA GLN A 51 -8.80 3.46 0.18
C GLN A 51 -7.64 3.19 -0.80
N GLU A 52 -6.45 3.71 -0.51
CA GLU A 52 -5.25 3.43 -1.32
C GLU A 52 -4.65 2.07 -0.97
N ILE A 53 -4.72 1.67 0.31
CA ILE A 53 -4.23 0.38 0.77
C ILE A 53 -5.15 -0.77 0.30
N PHE A 54 -6.47 -0.61 0.45
CA PHE A 54 -7.47 -1.63 0.13
C PHE A 54 -8.42 -1.17 -0.97
N HIS A 55 -7.89 -0.91 -2.15
CA HIS A 55 -8.67 -0.43 -3.30
C HIS A 55 -9.80 -1.39 -3.71
N ASP A 56 -9.63 -2.70 -3.50
CA ASP A 56 -10.62 -3.74 -3.80
C ASP A 56 -11.91 -3.62 -2.96
N LYS A 57 -11.85 -2.96 -1.78
CA LYS A 57 -13.01 -2.76 -0.90
C LYS A 57 -13.86 -1.56 -1.27
N PHE A 58 -13.28 -0.57 -1.97
CA PHE A 58 -13.93 0.70 -2.25
C PHE A 58 -14.24 0.91 -3.73
N VAL A 59 -13.57 0.18 -4.63
CA VAL A 59 -13.77 0.26 -6.08
C VAL A 59 -14.39 -1.03 -6.60
N PRO A 60 -15.46 -0.97 -7.42
CA PRO A 60 -16.04 -2.15 -8.03
C PRO A 60 -15.02 -2.93 -8.88
N VAL A 61 -15.13 -4.26 -8.85
CA VAL A 61 -14.21 -5.18 -9.56
C VAL A 61 -14.18 -4.89 -11.07
N GLU A 62 -15.32 -4.53 -11.66
CA GLU A 62 -15.42 -4.17 -13.08
C GLU A 62 -14.52 -2.98 -13.44
N THR A 63 -14.47 -1.96 -12.57
CA THR A 63 -13.64 -0.78 -12.78
C THR A 63 -12.16 -1.10 -12.60
N LEU A 64 -11.82 -1.93 -11.61
CA LEU A 64 -10.45 -2.39 -11.40
C LEU A 64 -9.93 -3.22 -12.59
N PHE A 65 -10.78 -4.08 -13.14
CA PHE A 65 -10.42 -4.90 -14.30
C PHE A 65 -10.22 -4.07 -15.57
N LYS A 66 -11.05 -3.05 -15.78
CA LYS A 66 -10.87 -2.09 -16.88
C LYS A 66 -9.54 -1.36 -16.79
N ALA A 67 -9.24 -0.80 -15.62
CA ALA A 67 -7.97 -0.11 -15.37
C ALA A 67 -6.75 -1.01 -15.59
N TYR A 68 -6.82 -2.27 -15.13
CA TYR A 68 -5.77 -3.26 -15.38
C TYR A 68 -5.56 -3.54 -16.88
N THR A 69 -6.66 -3.66 -17.63
CA THR A 69 -6.62 -3.93 -19.07
C THR A 69 -6.01 -2.76 -19.84
N GLU A 70 -6.41 -1.52 -19.51
CA GLU A 70 -5.90 -0.30 -20.13
C GLU A 70 -4.39 -0.13 -19.95
N VAL A 71 -3.85 -0.47 -18.77
CA VAL A 71 -2.39 -0.40 -18.52
C VAL A 71 -1.60 -1.45 -19.29
N GLN A 72 -2.20 -2.61 -19.61
CA GLN A 72 -1.52 -3.65 -20.38
C GLN A 72 -1.49 -3.39 -21.89
N LEU A 73 -2.37 -2.52 -22.39
CA LEU A 73 -2.36 -2.14 -23.79
C LEU A 73 -1.16 -1.22 -24.08
N PRO A 74 -0.44 -1.42 -25.19
CA PRO A 74 0.56 -0.46 -25.62
C PRO A 74 -0.10 0.92 -25.84
N PRO A 75 0.63 2.03 -25.59
CA PRO A 75 0.10 3.37 -25.81
C PRO A 75 -0.38 3.51 -27.27
N GLU A 76 -1.55 4.10 -27.46
CA GLU A 76 -2.17 4.28 -28.79
C GLU A 76 -1.38 5.26 -29.70
N ASP A 77 -0.31 5.89 -29.20
CA ASP A 77 0.43 6.97 -29.87
C ASP A 77 1.59 6.52 -30.80
N GLU A 78 1.79 5.22 -31.05
CA GLU A 78 2.69 4.81 -32.15
C GLU A 78 1.93 4.76 -33.48
N ASP A 79 1.77 5.94 -34.09
CA ASP A 79 1.46 6.08 -35.51
C ASP A 79 2.57 5.40 -36.34
N PHE A 80 2.40 4.11 -36.65
CA PHE A 80 3.25 3.43 -37.63
C PHE A 80 3.01 4.05 -39.01
N VAL A 81 3.80 5.07 -39.36
CA VAL A 81 3.91 5.60 -40.72
C VAL A 81 4.50 4.51 -41.61
N ILE A 82 3.63 3.74 -42.26
CA ILE A 82 4.01 2.84 -43.35
C ILE A 82 4.31 3.71 -44.56
N ASN A 83 5.57 4.04 -44.79
CA ASN A 83 6.02 4.62 -46.05
C ASN A 83 5.89 3.54 -47.15
N ILE A 84 4.85 3.66 -47.97
CA ILE A 84 4.67 2.95 -49.24
C ILE A 84 5.45 3.67 -50.33
#